data_AF-A0A966QY28-F1
#
_entry.id   AF-A0A966QY28-F1
#
_cell.length_a   1.000
_cell.length_b   1.000
_cell.length_c   1.000
_cell.angle_alpha   90.00
_cell.angle_beta   90.00
_cell.angle_gamma   90.00
#
_symmetry.space_group_name_H-M   'P 1'
#
loop_
_entity.id
_entity.type
_entity.pdbx_description
1 polymer ?
#
loop_
_entity_poly.entity_id
_entity_poly.type
_entity_poly.pdbx_seq_one_letter_code
_entity_poly.pdbx_strand_id
1 'polypeptide(L)'
;MSTTNFKISNVEISTLFVSKSYLLDRYPELVSQYRFAGLWMWGDNGSGQLGDNTTTYRSSPVQTVTGGTNWKQVACGGSHTACIKTDGT
;
A
#
# COMPACT_ATOMS: atom_id res chain seq x y z
N MET A 1 -34.58 2.74 10.95
CA MET A 1 -33.13 3.01 10.95
C MET A 1 -32.86 3.95 9.78
N SER A 2 -32.28 5.12 10.02
CA SER A 2 -32.05 6.14 8.98
C SER A 2 -30.80 5.80 8.18
N THR A 3 -30.93 5.48 6.90
CA THR A 3 -29.81 5.35 5.96
C THR A 3 -29.58 6.70 5.30
N THR A 4 -28.56 7.42 5.78
CA THR A 4 -28.10 8.65 5.13
C THR A 4 -27.37 8.28 3.84
N ASN A 5 -28.01 8.48 2.70
CA ASN A 5 -27.40 8.27 1.40
C ASN A 5 -26.33 9.35 1.15
N PHE A 6 -25.06 8.95 1.06
CA PHE A 6 -23.97 9.83 0.63
C PHE A 6 -23.94 9.86 -0.91
N LYS A 7 -23.99 11.05 -1.50
CA LYS A 7 -23.91 11.24 -2.96
C LYS A 7 -22.54 11.82 -3.32
N ILE A 8 -21.83 11.17 -4.24
CA ILE A 8 -20.69 11.76 -4.94
C ILE A 8 -21.11 11.91 -6.40
N SER A 9 -21.07 13.13 -6.93
CA SER A 9 -21.41 13.43 -8.33
C SER A 9 -22.75 12.83 -8.80
N ASN A 10 -23.79 12.92 -7.96
CA ASN A 10 -25.15 12.38 -8.21
C ASN A 10 -25.28 10.85 -8.28
N VAL A 11 -24.26 10.08 -7.92
CA VAL A 11 -24.36 8.63 -7.77
C VAL A 11 -24.76 8.30 -6.33
N GLU A 12 -25.88 7.59 -6.14
CA GLU A 12 -26.28 7.07 -4.83
C GLU A 12 -25.39 5.88 -4.47
N ILE A 13 -24.53 6.07 -3.47
CA ILE A 13 -23.75 4.99 -2.88
C ILE A 13 -24.60 4.37 -1.77
N SER A 14 -25.71 3.74 -2.14
CA SER A 14 -26.60 3.07 -1.20
C SER A 14 -26.05 1.66 -0.92
N THR A 15 -25.49 1.47 0.26
CA THR A 15 -25.37 0.17 0.97
C THR A 15 -24.62 -1.00 0.29
N LEU A 16 -24.04 -0.83 -0.89
CA LEU A 16 -23.25 -1.87 -1.56
C LEU A 16 -21.77 -1.59 -1.32
N PHE A 17 -21.06 -2.53 -0.70
CA PHE A 17 -19.60 -2.54 -0.70
C PHE A 17 -19.14 -2.53 -2.16
N VAL A 18 -18.80 -1.36 -2.68
CA VAL A 18 -18.26 -1.25 -4.02
C VAL A 18 -16.87 -1.86 -3.98
N SER A 19 -16.72 -3.06 -4.56
CA SER A 19 -15.44 -3.75 -4.57
C SER A 19 -14.43 -2.98 -5.41
N LYS A 20 -13.14 -3.08 -5.07
CA LYS A 20 -12.05 -2.53 -5.91
C LYS A 20 -12.21 -2.97 -7.36
N SER A 21 -12.58 -4.23 -7.60
CA SER A 21 -12.79 -4.78 -8.95
C SER A 21 -13.90 -4.06 -9.71
N TYR A 22 -15.02 -3.74 -9.05
CA TYR A 22 -16.12 -2.99 -9.68
C TYR A 22 -15.69 -1.58 -10.08
N LEU A 23 -14.91 -0.89 -9.23
CA LEU A 23 -14.45 0.47 -9.53
C LEU A 23 -13.43 0.48 -10.68
N LEU A 24 -12.54 -0.51 -10.75
CA LEU A 24 -11.57 -0.62 -11.84
C LEU A 24 -12.23 -0.97 -13.18
N ASP A 25 -13.30 -1.79 -13.18
CA ASP A 25 -14.07 -2.12 -14.38
C ASP A 25 -14.87 -0.91 -14.89
N ARG A 26 -15.57 -0.20 -13.99
CA ARG A 26 -16.44 0.91 -14.36
C ARG A 26 -15.70 2.22 -14.63
N TYR A 27 -14.57 2.43 -13.96
CA TYR A 27 -13.80 3.68 -14.00
C TYR A 27 -12.30 3.37 -14.22
N PRO A 28 -11.92 2.84 -15.40
CA PRO A 28 -10.54 2.45 -15.70
C PRO A 28 -9.54 3.62 -15.64
N GLU A 29 -9.99 4.86 -15.82
CA GLU A 29 -9.18 6.07 -15.66
C GLU A 29 -8.69 6.28 -14.21
N LEU A 30 -9.42 5.74 -13.23
CA LEU A 30 -9.07 5.83 -11.81
C LEU A 30 -8.05 4.76 -11.38
N VAL A 31 -7.72 3.78 -12.25
CA VAL A 31 -6.72 2.73 -11.96
C VAL A 31 -5.40 3.33 -11.49
N SER A 32 -4.98 4.45 -12.09
CA SER A 32 -3.76 5.19 -11.73
C SER A 32 -3.84 5.90 -10.37
N GLN A 33 -5.04 6.20 -9.88
CA GLN A 33 -5.29 6.86 -8.60
C GLN A 33 -5.36 5.86 -7.43
N TYR A 34 -5.70 4.60 -7.72
CA TYR A 34 -5.50 3.48 -6.79
C TYR A 34 -4.01 3.23 -6.62
N ARG A 35 -3.36 4.04 -5.80
CA ARG A 35 -1.95 3.88 -5.49
C ARG A 35 -1.70 2.45 -5.01
N PHE A 36 -0.80 1.79 -5.71
CA PHE A 36 -0.23 0.53 -5.30
C PHE A 36 0.35 0.67 -3.89
N ALA A 37 0.13 -0.33 -3.03
CA ALA A 37 0.62 -0.30 -1.67
C ALA A 37 2.16 -0.39 -1.70
N GLY A 38 2.82 0.76 -1.58
CA GLY A 38 4.26 0.82 -1.36
C GLY A 38 4.58 0.51 0.09
N LEU A 39 5.63 -0.26 0.34
CA LEU A 39 6.17 -0.43 1.68
C LEU A 39 7.07 0.76 2.00
N TRP A 40 6.83 1.38 3.16
CA TRP A 40 7.61 2.50 3.68
C TRP A 40 8.28 2.05 4.98
N MET A 41 9.57 2.35 5.11
CA MET A 41 10.37 1.99 6.27
C MET A 41 11.19 3.20 6.75
N TRP A 42 11.60 3.19 8.01
CA TRP A 42 12.47 4.20 8.60
C TRP A 42 13.19 3.59 9.81
N GLY A 43 14.17 4.31 10.35
CA GLY A 43 14.97 3.89 11.49
C GLY A 43 16.41 3.57 11.12
N ASP A 44 17.00 2.66 11.90
CA ASP A 44 18.35 2.18 11.63
C ASP A 44 18.40 1.51 10.25
N ASN A 45 19.52 1.70 9.56
CA ASN A 45 19.78 1.07 8.26
C ASN A 45 21.21 0.57 8.12
N GLY A 46 21.96 0.42 9.23
CA GLY A 46 23.38 0.08 9.16
C GLY A 46 23.70 -1.20 8.38
N SER A 47 22.76 -2.14 8.30
CA SER A 47 22.87 -3.39 7.50
C SER A 47 21.99 -3.40 6.24
N GLY A 48 21.41 -2.26 5.84
CA GLY A 48 20.52 -2.17 4.68
C GLY A 48 19.10 -2.67 4.92
N GLN A 49 18.67 -2.83 6.19
CA GLN A 49 17.36 -3.38 6.55
C GLN A 49 16.15 -2.56 6.05
N LEU A 50 16.33 -1.30 5.67
CA LEU A 50 15.25 -0.51 5.05
C LEU A 50 14.98 -0.92 3.60
N GLY A 51 15.89 -1.70 2.98
CA GLY A 51 15.75 -2.12 1.59
C GLY A 51 15.68 -0.94 0.62
N ASP A 52 16.24 0.22 0.99
CA ASP A 52 16.28 1.44 0.17
C ASP A 52 17.57 1.56 -0.67
N ASN A 53 18.28 0.43 -0.85
CA ASN A 53 19.57 0.31 -1.56
C ASN A 53 20.66 1.24 -0.99
N THR A 54 20.48 1.64 0.27
CA THR A 54 21.48 2.35 1.06
C THR A 54 21.70 1.64 2.38
N THR A 55 22.73 2.07 3.11
CA THR A 55 22.94 1.72 4.51
C THR A 55 22.78 2.94 5.43
N THR A 56 22.13 4.00 4.92
CA THR A 56 21.99 5.27 5.62
C THR A 56 20.76 5.26 6.51
N TYR A 57 20.93 5.57 7.80
CA TYR A 57 19.83 5.77 8.74
C TYR A 57 18.80 6.77 8.19
N ARG A 58 17.52 6.49 8.42
CA ARG A 58 16.42 7.37 8.01
C ARG A 58 15.58 7.78 9.20
N SER A 59 15.52 9.07 9.49
CA SER A 59 14.65 9.64 10.52
C SER A 59 13.19 9.78 10.08
N SER A 60 12.91 9.55 8.79
CA SER A 60 11.61 9.73 8.17
C SER A 60 11.33 8.58 7.18
N PRO A 61 10.06 8.28 6.88
CA PRO A 61 9.71 7.21 5.96
C PRO A 61 10.39 7.35 4.61
N VAL A 62 11.04 6.27 4.16
CA VAL A 62 11.54 6.08 2.81
C VAL A 62 10.84 4.87 2.19
N GLN A 63 10.57 4.95 0.90
CA GLN A 63 10.03 3.82 0.17
C GLN A 63 11.13 2.79 -0.09
N THR A 64 10.87 1.51 0.17
CA THR A 64 11.81 0.42 -0.16
C THR A 64 12.03 0.37 -1.69
N VAL A 65 13.25 0.11 -2.18
CA VAL A 65 13.56 0.21 -3.62
C VAL A 65 12.87 -0.86 -4.46
N THR A 66 12.52 -0.45 -5.68
CA THR A 66 12.26 -1.26 -6.87
C THR A 66 11.08 -2.22 -6.79
N GLY A 67 9.88 -1.65 -6.92
CA GLY A 67 8.79 -2.32 -7.65
C GLY A 67 7.96 -3.33 -6.88
N GLY A 68 8.28 -3.64 -5.62
CA GLY A 68 7.39 -4.38 -4.74
C GLY A 68 6.16 -3.54 -4.38
N THR A 69 5.06 -3.78 -5.07
CA THR A 69 3.76 -3.12 -4.85
C THR A 69 2.75 -4.01 -4.15
N ASN A 70 3.17 -5.23 -3.85
CA ASN A 70 2.34 -6.34 -3.44
C ASN A 70 2.84 -6.96 -2.13
N TRP A 71 3.34 -6.15 -1.21
CA TRP A 71 3.75 -6.63 0.11
C TRP A 71 2.54 -6.95 0.98
N LYS A 72 2.55 -8.14 1.60
CA LYS A 72 1.50 -8.63 2.49
C LYS A 72 1.90 -8.51 3.95
N GLN A 73 3.15 -8.86 4.27
CA GLN A 73 3.66 -8.87 5.64
C GLN A 73 5.16 -8.52 5.66
N VAL A 74 5.60 -7.85 6.72
CA VAL A 74 7.01 -7.50 6.96
C VAL A 74 7.34 -7.75 8.43
N ALA A 75 8.56 -8.22 8.69
CA ALA A 75 9.13 -8.37 10.02
C ALA A 75 10.57 -7.86 10.03
N CYS A 76 10.92 -7.07 11.04
CA CYS A 76 12.25 -6.49 11.20
C CYS A 76 13.01 -7.21 12.33
N GLY A 77 14.23 -7.63 12.05
CA GLY A 77 15.21 -8.06 13.04
C GLY A 77 16.22 -6.94 13.35
N GLY A 78 17.22 -7.23 14.19
CA GLY A 78 18.23 -6.24 14.58
C GLY A 78 19.11 -5.74 13.44
N SER A 79 19.37 -6.58 12.43
CA SER A 79 20.26 -6.29 11.29
C SER A 79 19.74 -6.86 9.96
N HIS A 80 18.44 -7.18 9.88
CA HIS A 80 17.82 -7.76 8.69
C HIS A 80 16.31 -7.47 8.65
N THR A 81 15.71 -7.64 7.48
CA THR A 81 14.26 -7.56 7.27
C THR A 81 13.80 -8.73 6.43
N ALA A 82 12.69 -9.35 6.82
CA ALA A 82 12.01 -10.39 6.06
C ALA A 82 10.61 -9.91 5.65
N CYS A 83 10.15 -10.32 4.47
CA CYS A 83 8.87 -9.90 3.93
C CYS A 83 8.22 -11.03 3.12
N ILE A 84 6.89 -10.99 3.02
CA ILE A 84 6.08 -11.89 2.21
C ILE A 84 5.20 -11.03 1.29
N LYS A 85 5.17 -11.35 0.01
CA LYS A 85 4.30 -10.77 -1.00
C LYS A 85 2.90 -11.39 -0.97
N THR A 86 1.94 -10.75 -1.61
CA THR A 86 0.55 -11.23 -1.67
C THR A 86 0.42 -12.55 -2.43
N ASP A 87 1.38 -12.87 -3.30
CA ASP A 87 1.48 -14.15 -4.01
C ASP A 87 2.11 -15.28 -3.16
N GLY A 88 2.58 -14.98 -1.95
CA GLY A 88 3.16 -15.94 -1.02
C GLY A 88 4.68 -16.11 -1.14
N THR A 89 5.36 -15.30 -1.95
CA THR A 89 6.83 -15.28 -2.07
C THR A 89 7.53 -14.27 -1.18
#